data_AF-A0A7S0CM99-F1
#
_entry.id   AF-A0A7S0CM99-F1
#
_cell.length_a   1.000
_cell.length_b   1.000
_cell.length_c   1.000
_cell.angle_alpha   90.00
_cell.angle_beta   90.00
_cell.angle_gamma   90.00
#
_symmetry.space_group_name_H-M   'P 1'
#
loop_
_entity.id
_entity.type
_entity.pdbx_description
1 polymer ?
#
loop_
_entity_poly.entity_id
_entity_poly.type
_entity_poly.pdbx_seq_one_letter_code
_entity_poly.pdbx_strand_id
1 'polypeptide(L)'
;MLNHMSLHHVRCLKLSDNLVAYTFDDTIIADQLRYAGVLEAVKISRIGHSQRYVHLSFMQRYRALAFKELKNEANKSVQGQCGTLVKVLAKLMCNLASFDETISKGSVIDYCEEIGIQMGATKVFLRNKAFHHLESIRDEKADIAAVIIRKRVKQFIVYRANKRLLACIQIQAGARRLLVISLYKKMTTKLSNVYSSSPPMVYQFDQQLASIFRVLFGEGR
;
A
#
# COMPACT_ATOMS: atom_id res chain seq x y z
N MET A 1 -33.49 16.81 24.65
CA MET A 1 -33.02 16.53 23.28
C MET A 1 -31.51 16.69 23.08
N LEU A 2 -30.78 17.46 23.92
CA LEU A 2 -29.32 17.63 23.79
C LEU A 2 -28.46 16.42 24.23
N ASN A 3 -29.03 15.42 24.90
CA ASN A 3 -28.25 14.33 25.52
C ASN A 3 -27.86 13.18 24.56
N HIS A 4 -28.35 13.20 23.31
CA HIS A 4 -28.10 12.12 22.33
C HIS A 4 -27.15 12.50 21.20
N MET A 5 -26.66 13.76 21.14
CA MET A 5 -25.77 14.24 20.09
C MET A 5 -24.38 14.56 20.65
N SER A 6 -23.34 14.40 19.83
CA SER A 6 -22.01 14.86 20.20
C SER A 6 -22.00 16.39 20.26
N LEU A 7 -21.91 16.94 21.47
CA LEU A 7 -21.88 18.39 21.68
C LEU A 7 -20.51 18.95 21.27
N HIS A 8 -20.50 19.84 20.30
CA HIS A 8 -19.34 20.64 19.93
C HIS A 8 -19.53 22.05 20.49
N HIS A 9 -18.61 22.50 21.34
CA HIS A 9 -18.68 23.82 21.98
C HIS A 9 -17.73 24.80 21.29
N VAL A 10 -18.29 25.89 20.75
CA VAL A 10 -17.52 26.99 20.16
C VAL A 10 -17.64 28.20 21.07
N ARG A 11 -16.50 28.77 21.48
CA ARG A 11 -16.43 30.00 22.28
C ARG A 11 -15.91 31.14 21.43
N CYS A 12 -16.68 32.20 21.32
CA CYS A 12 -16.27 33.42 20.61
C CYS A 12 -15.49 34.33 21.57
N LEU A 13 -14.43 34.98 21.07
CA LEU A 13 -13.62 35.94 21.83
C LEU A 13 -13.67 37.30 21.12
N LYS A 14 -13.84 38.37 21.89
CA LYS A 14 -13.73 39.74 21.40
C LYS A 14 -12.28 40.20 21.52
N LEU A 15 -11.67 40.58 20.41
CA LEU A 15 -10.23 40.88 20.33
C LEU A 15 -9.85 42.26 20.88
N SER A 16 -10.73 43.25 20.74
CA SER A 16 -10.58 44.61 21.26
C SER A 16 -11.93 45.28 21.40
N ASP A 17 -12.06 46.24 22.32
CA ASP A 17 -13.26 47.06 22.48
C ASP A 17 -13.37 48.19 21.44
N ASN A 18 -12.26 48.56 20.81
CA ASN A 18 -12.19 49.70 19.89
C ASN A 18 -12.76 49.40 18.49
N LEU A 19 -13.31 48.19 18.27
CA LEU A 19 -13.87 47.72 17.00
C LEU A 19 -12.89 47.84 15.80
N VAL A 20 -11.59 47.87 16.08
CA VAL A 20 -10.54 47.92 15.06
C VAL A 20 -10.16 46.50 14.67
N ALA A 21 -10.16 46.24 13.36
CA ALA A 21 -9.73 44.95 12.83
C ALA A 21 -8.26 44.68 13.19
N TYR A 22 -7.94 43.40 13.45
CA TYR A 22 -6.57 42.93 13.74
C TYR A 22 -5.89 43.53 14.97
N THR A 23 -6.63 44.25 15.82
CA THR A 23 -6.10 44.73 17.11
C THR A 23 -6.40 43.70 18.19
N PHE A 24 -5.34 43.22 18.86
CA PHE A 24 -5.41 42.21 19.91
C PHE A 24 -5.05 42.85 21.24
N ASP A 25 -6.00 42.84 22.17
CA ASP A 25 -5.78 43.30 23.54
C ASP A 25 -5.65 42.10 24.48
N ASP A 26 -4.42 41.84 24.92
CA ASP A 26 -4.07 40.73 25.81
C ASP A 26 -4.90 40.72 27.09
N THR A 27 -5.24 41.90 27.64
CA THR A 27 -5.92 42.02 28.93
C THR A 27 -7.38 41.58 28.82
N ILE A 28 -8.09 42.14 27.84
CA ILE A 28 -9.49 41.82 27.53
C ILE A 28 -9.64 40.33 27.22
N ILE A 29 -8.69 39.77 26.47
CA ILE A 29 -8.74 38.36 26.08
C ILE A 29 -8.41 37.45 27.26
N ALA A 30 -7.40 37.78 28.07
CA ALA A 30 -7.08 37.01 29.27
C ALA A 30 -8.26 36.95 30.25
N ASP A 31 -8.96 38.07 30.45
CA ASP A 31 -10.14 38.13 31.32
C ASP A 31 -11.31 37.32 30.75
N GLN A 32 -11.58 37.41 29.45
CA GLN A 32 -12.58 36.56 28.79
C GLN A 32 -12.26 35.06 28.94
N LEU A 33 -11.00 34.67 28.80
CA LEU A 33 -10.57 33.28 28.97
C LEU A 33 -10.77 32.79 30.41
N ARG A 34 -10.54 33.66 31.41
CA ARG A 34 -10.77 33.37 32.83
C ARG A 34 -12.26 33.26 33.16
N TYR A 35 -13.08 34.25 32.80
CA TYR A 35 -14.50 34.26 33.11
C TYR A 35 -15.28 33.16 32.38
N ALA A 36 -14.89 32.83 31.15
CA ALA A 36 -15.46 31.70 30.43
C ALA A 36 -14.99 30.35 31.00
N GLY A 37 -13.96 30.31 31.87
CA GLY A 37 -13.39 29.08 32.41
C GLY A 37 -12.61 28.25 31.37
N VAL A 38 -12.06 28.90 30.33
CA VAL A 38 -11.30 28.22 29.27
C VAL A 38 -10.02 27.63 29.87
N LEU A 39 -9.33 28.37 30.73
CA LEU A 39 -8.05 27.98 31.30
C LEU A 39 -8.19 26.75 32.21
N GLU A 40 -9.23 26.73 33.04
CA GLU A 40 -9.58 25.61 33.92
C GLU A 40 -9.98 24.38 33.10
N ALA A 41 -10.80 24.56 32.05
CA ALA A 41 -11.20 23.49 31.16
C ALA A 41 -9.99 22.89 30.41
N VAL A 42 -9.05 23.72 29.95
CA VAL A 42 -7.79 23.27 29.34
C VAL A 42 -6.93 22.52 30.36
N LYS A 43 -6.82 23.01 31.61
CA LYS A 43 -6.06 22.34 32.68
C LYS A 43 -6.64 20.95 33.00
N ILE A 44 -7.96 20.84 33.16
CA ILE A 44 -8.66 19.58 33.40
C ILE A 44 -8.49 18.63 32.20
N SER A 45 -8.56 19.16 30.98
CA SER A 45 -8.40 18.34 29.75
C SER A 45 -6.97 17.83 29.55
N ARG A 46 -5.97 18.57 30.02
CA ARG A 46 -4.55 18.17 29.92
C ARG A 46 -4.17 17.08 30.91
N ILE A 47 -4.64 17.20 32.16
CA ILE A 47 -4.34 16.23 33.23
C ILE A 47 -5.29 15.02 33.12
N GLY A 48 -6.54 15.27 32.74
CA GLY A 48 -7.57 14.27 32.64
C GLY A 48 -7.51 13.41 31.38
N HIS A 49 -8.31 12.35 31.39
CA HIS A 49 -8.50 11.46 30.25
C HIS A 49 -9.66 11.96 29.39
N SER A 50 -9.31 12.73 28.36
CA SER A 50 -10.25 13.30 27.38
C SER A 50 -10.97 12.23 26.56
N GLN A 51 -10.27 11.13 26.22
CA GLN A 51 -10.80 10.07 25.38
C GLN A 51 -11.21 8.85 26.21
N ARG A 52 -12.41 8.34 25.94
CA ARG A 52 -13.03 7.25 26.70
C ARG A 52 -13.64 6.23 25.75
N TYR A 53 -13.19 4.99 25.82
CA TYR A 53 -13.65 3.92 24.94
C TYR A 53 -14.24 2.77 25.75
N VAL A 54 -15.37 2.22 25.31
CA VAL A 54 -15.83 0.91 25.80
C VAL A 54 -14.85 -0.17 25.32
N HIS A 55 -14.62 -1.22 26.13
CA HIS A 55 -13.61 -2.25 25.83
C HIS A 55 -13.73 -2.83 24.40
N LEU A 56 -14.96 -3.15 23.96
CA LEU A 56 -15.18 -3.69 22.61
C LEU A 56 -14.76 -2.70 21.51
N SER A 57 -15.16 -1.44 21.63
CA SER A 57 -14.80 -0.39 20.68
C SER A 57 -13.29 -0.12 20.66
N PHE A 58 -12.65 -0.14 21.84
CA PHE A 58 -11.20 0.02 21.97
C PHE A 58 -10.45 -1.12 21.28
N MET A 59 -10.86 -2.37 21.53
CA MET A 59 -10.28 -3.53 20.88
C MET A 59 -10.46 -3.48 19.37
N GLN A 60 -11.68 -3.22 18.87
CA GLN A 60 -11.92 -3.11 17.43
C GLN A 60 -11.02 -2.04 16.77
N ARG A 61 -10.83 -0.89 17.44
CA ARG A 61 -10.04 0.22 16.92
C ARG A 61 -8.54 -0.08 16.84
N TYR A 62 -7.98 -0.71 17.87
CA TYR A 62 -6.52 -0.92 18.00
C TYR A 62 -6.06 -2.36 17.76
N ARG A 63 -6.97 -3.30 17.45
CA ARG A 63 -6.64 -4.71 17.15
C ARG A 63 -5.58 -4.87 16.07
N ALA A 64 -5.58 -4.01 15.06
CA ALA A 64 -4.61 -4.05 13.97
C ALA A 64 -3.16 -3.85 14.46
N LEU A 65 -2.95 -3.10 15.55
CA LEU A 65 -1.63 -2.83 16.11
C LEU A 65 -1.04 -4.00 16.88
N ALA A 66 -1.89 -4.88 17.42
CA ALA A 66 -1.49 -5.98 18.31
C ALA A 66 -2.04 -7.34 17.86
N PHE A 67 -2.19 -7.55 16.54
CA PHE A 67 -2.85 -8.73 15.98
C PHE A 67 -2.25 -10.06 16.45
N LYS A 68 -0.91 -10.14 16.56
CA LYS A 68 -0.21 -11.36 16.99
C LYS A 68 -0.52 -11.70 18.45
N GLU A 69 -0.39 -10.72 19.34
CA GLU A 69 -0.58 -10.91 20.79
C GLU A 69 -2.05 -11.21 21.13
N LEU A 70 -3.00 -10.55 20.45
CA LEU A 70 -4.44 -10.81 20.63
C LEU A 70 -4.87 -12.20 20.15
N LYS A 71 -4.16 -12.79 19.18
CA LYS A 71 -4.46 -14.14 18.69
C LYS A 71 -4.16 -15.21 19.74
N ASN A 72 -3.11 -15.00 20.54
CA ASN A 72 -2.69 -15.94 21.58
C ASN A 72 -3.63 -15.91 22.80
N GLU A 73 -4.39 -14.82 22.97
CA GLU A 73 -5.23 -14.56 24.15
C GLU A 73 -6.74 -14.70 23.88
N ALA A 74 -7.12 -15.41 22.82
CA ALA A 74 -8.51 -15.54 22.38
C ALA A 74 -9.45 -16.16 23.44
N ASN A 75 -8.91 -16.95 24.37
CA ASN A 75 -9.67 -17.63 25.43
C ASN A 75 -9.95 -16.75 26.66
N LYS A 76 -9.34 -15.55 26.76
CA LYS A 76 -9.55 -14.65 27.90
C LYS A 76 -10.85 -13.85 27.78
N SER A 77 -11.38 -13.43 28.92
CA SER A 77 -12.47 -12.43 28.99
C SER A 77 -12.08 -11.14 28.23
N VAL A 78 -13.08 -10.43 27.71
CA VAL A 78 -12.95 -9.13 27.00
C VAL A 78 -12.07 -8.15 27.79
N GLN A 79 -12.22 -8.08 29.10
CA GLN A 79 -11.39 -7.22 29.96
C GLN A 79 -9.93 -7.68 30.00
N GLY A 80 -9.68 -8.99 30.03
CA GLY A 80 -8.33 -9.56 30.01
C GLY A 80 -7.63 -9.31 28.66
N GLN A 81 -8.34 -9.50 27.55
CA GLN A 81 -7.85 -9.16 26.21
C GLN A 81 -7.52 -7.67 26.08
N CYS A 82 -8.38 -6.80 26.60
CA CYS A 82 -8.18 -5.35 26.60
C CYS A 82 -6.99 -4.94 27.47
N GLY A 83 -6.78 -5.60 28.62
CA GLY A 83 -5.62 -5.39 29.47
C GLY A 83 -4.31 -5.77 28.78
N THR A 84 -4.26 -6.91 28.08
CA THR A 84 -3.09 -7.29 27.26
C THR A 84 -2.85 -6.26 26.15
N LEU A 85 -3.91 -5.85 25.45
CA LEU A 85 -3.83 -4.83 24.41
C LEU A 85 -3.22 -3.52 24.95
N VAL A 86 -3.69 -3.02 26.09
CA VAL A 86 -3.13 -1.82 26.72
C VAL A 86 -1.64 -1.97 27.03
N LYS A 87 -1.20 -3.13 27.56
CA LYS A 87 0.22 -3.38 27.82
C LYS A 87 1.06 -3.35 26.54
N VAL A 88 0.56 -3.96 25.47
CA VAL A 88 1.25 -3.96 24.16
C VAL A 88 1.33 -2.55 23.60
N LEU A 89 0.23 -1.79 23.66
CA LEU A 89 0.21 -0.40 23.21
C LEU A 89 1.13 0.49 24.03
N ALA A 90 1.14 0.33 25.36
CA ALA A 90 2.10 1.01 26.24
C ALA A 90 3.54 0.70 25.83
N LYS A 91 3.88 -0.57 25.60
CA LYS A 91 5.20 -0.98 25.11
C LYS A 91 5.55 -0.34 23.76
N LEU A 92 4.61 -0.32 22.81
CA LEU A 92 4.83 0.31 21.51
C LEU A 92 5.18 1.80 21.62
N MET A 93 4.54 2.51 22.54
CA MET A 93 4.83 3.93 22.80
C MET A 93 6.14 4.12 23.56
N CYS A 94 6.49 3.19 24.46
CA CYS A 94 7.74 3.21 25.20
C CYS A 94 8.97 2.82 24.38
N ASN A 95 8.83 2.25 23.17
CA ASN A 95 10.00 1.86 22.35
C ASN A 95 10.90 3.04 21.91
N LEU A 96 10.54 4.30 22.23
CA LEU A 96 11.46 5.45 22.15
C LEU A 96 12.38 5.60 23.39
N ALA A 97 12.12 4.89 24.47
CA ALA A 97 12.95 4.80 25.66
C ALA A 97 13.46 3.35 25.80
N SER A 98 14.75 3.15 25.58
CA SER A 98 15.56 1.97 25.94
C SER A 98 14.84 0.93 26.80
N PHE A 99 14.39 -0.15 26.18
CA PHE A 99 13.76 -1.29 26.84
C PHE A 99 14.86 -2.17 27.46
N ASP A 100 15.33 -1.79 28.65
CA ASP A 100 16.13 -2.68 29.49
C ASP A 100 15.20 -3.52 30.38
N GLU A 101 15.62 -4.75 30.57
CA GLU A 101 14.90 -5.89 31.11
C GLU A 101 14.85 -5.85 32.64
N THR A 102 14.54 -4.71 33.25
CA THR A 102 14.39 -4.57 34.70
C THR A 102 12.93 -4.57 35.09
N ILE A 103 12.31 -5.74 34.91
CA ILE A 103 11.13 -6.17 35.66
C ILE A 103 11.56 -6.31 37.13
N SER A 104 11.74 -5.18 37.81
CA SER A 104 11.91 -5.11 39.25
C SER A 104 10.75 -4.32 39.82
N LYS A 105 9.68 -5.06 40.18
CA LYS A 105 8.74 -4.79 41.29
C LYS A 105 8.21 -3.36 41.50
N GLY A 106 8.19 -2.50 40.49
CA GLY A 106 7.29 -1.36 40.37
C GLY A 106 6.03 -1.82 39.64
N SER A 107 4.85 -1.43 40.10
CA SER A 107 3.60 -1.94 39.56
C SER A 107 3.46 -1.60 38.06
N VAL A 108 3.05 -2.56 37.22
CA VAL A 108 2.73 -2.33 35.78
C VAL A 108 1.64 -1.26 35.60
N ILE A 109 0.91 -0.97 36.69
CA ILE A 109 -0.17 0.00 36.78
C ILE A 109 0.38 1.44 36.75
N ASP A 110 1.53 1.71 37.39
CA ASP A 110 2.13 3.07 37.45
C ASP A 110 2.63 3.55 36.08
N TYR A 111 3.26 2.65 35.30
CA TYR A 111 3.78 3.00 33.98
C TYR A 111 2.68 3.35 32.97
N CYS A 112 1.54 2.66 33.04
CA CYS A 112 0.42 2.94 32.15
C CYS A 112 -0.16 4.34 32.42
N GLU A 113 -0.22 4.75 33.70
CA GLU A 113 -0.72 6.06 34.10
C GLU A 113 0.21 7.20 33.69
N GLU A 114 1.53 7.01 33.77
CA GLU A 114 2.52 7.98 33.31
C GLU A 114 2.40 8.22 31.80
N ILE A 115 2.27 7.15 31.01
CA ILE A 115 2.05 7.23 29.56
C ILE A 115 0.67 7.85 29.26
N GLY A 116 -0.28 7.76 30.19
CA GLY A 116 -1.61 8.35 30.08
C GLY A 116 -2.69 7.39 29.59
N ILE A 117 -2.51 6.07 29.79
CA ILE A 117 -3.53 5.05 29.56
C ILE A 117 -3.97 4.44 30.89
N GLN A 118 -5.28 4.44 31.14
CA GLN A 118 -5.85 3.80 32.31
C GLN A 118 -6.97 2.84 31.93
N MET A 119 -6.97 1.65 32.53
CA MET A 119 -8.02 0.64 32.37
C MET A 119 -9.02 0.74 33.52
N GLY A 120 -10.28 1.02 33.21
CA GLY A 120 -11.40 0.92 34.15
C GLY A 120 -12.11 -0.44 34.08
N ALA A 121 -13.22 -0.58 34.80
CA ALA A 121 -14.03 -1.80 34.81
C ALA A 121 -14.71 -2.08 33.45
N THR A 122 -15.18 -1.02 32.77
CA THR A 122 -15.96 -1.13 31.52
C THR A 122 -15.37 -0.31 30.36
N LYS A 123 -14.43 0.60 30.66
CA LYS A 123 -13.89 1.56 29.72
C LYS A 123 -12.40 1.74 29.87
N VAL A 124 -11.76 2.08 28.76
CA VAL A 124 -10.36 2.53 28.67
C VAL A 124 -10.33 4.04 28.56
N PHE A 125 -9.43 4.66 29.30
CA PHE A 125 -9.25 6.10 29.40
C PHE A 125 -7.89 6.48 28.84
N LEU A 126 -7.85 7.41 27.89
CA LEU A 126 -6.62 7.89 27.27
C LEU A 126 -6.51 9.40 27.46
N ARG A 127 -5.31 9.86 27.82
CA ARG A 127 -4.93 11.28 27.71
C ARG A 127 -4.72 11.65 26.24
N ASN A 128 -4.85 12.93 25.92
CA ASN A 128 -4.69 13.42 24.53
C ASN A 128 -3.34 13.02 23.90
N LYS A 129 -2.23 13.13 24.65
CA LYS A 129 -0.89 12.77 24.13
C LYS A 129 -0.82 11.29 23.71
N ALA A 130 -1.24 10.39 24.59
CA ALA A 130 -1.30 8.95 24.31
C ALA A 130 -2.20 8.66 23.10
N PHE A 131 -3.40 9.26 23.06
CA PHE A 131 -4.34 9.09 21.96
C PHE A 131 -3.72 9.49 20.61
N HIS A 132 -3.15 10.69 20.50
CA HIS A 132 -2.56 11.15 19.24
C HIS A 132 -1.38 10.28 18.80
N HIS A 133 -0.55 9.82 19.74
CA HIS A 133 0.56 8.93 19.40
C HIS A 133 0.07 7.57 18.89
N LEU A 134 -0.94 6.98 19.53
CA LEU A 134 -1.57 5.74 19.07
C LEU A 134 -2.23 5.88 17.70
N GLU A 135 -2.93 6.99 17.44
CA GLU A 135 -3.52 7.26 16.13
C GLU A 135 -2.43 7.44 15.07
N SER A 136 -1.34 8.13 15.37
CA SER A 136 -0.20 8.28 14.45
C SER A 136 0.40 6.93 14.04
N ILE A 137 0.63 6.03 15.01
CA ILE A 137 1.16 4.68 14.71
C ILE A 137 0.14 3.87 13.89
N ARG A 138 -1.15 4.02 14.19
CA ARG A 138 -2.22 3.33 13.46
C ARG A 138 -2.31 3.79 12.02
N ASP A 139 -2.23 5.09 11.79
CA ASP A 139 -2.28 5.68 10.45
C ASP A 139 -1.06 5.25 9.64
N GLU A 140 0.14 5.23 10.24
CA GLU A 140 1.34 4.73 9.59
C GLU A 140 1.19 3.27 9.14
N LYS A 141 0.63 2.39 10.00
CA LYS A 141 0.35 1.00 9.62
C LYS A 141 -0.71 0.88 8.53
N ALA A 142 -1.73 1.72 8.56
CA ALA A 142 -2.76 1.76 7.52
C ALA A 142 -2.18 2.19 6.17
N ASP A 143 -1.29 3.19 6.17
CA ASP A 143 -0.61 3.68 4.97
C ASP A 143 0.31 2.61 4.36
N ILE A 144 1.10 1.92 5.18
CA ILE A 144 1.93 0.80 4.73
C ILE A 144 1.06 -0.30 4.09
N ALA A 145 -0.04 -0.67 4.73
CA ALA A 145 -0.96 -1.67 4.20
C ALA A 145 -1.58 -1.20 2.86
N ALA A 146 -1.99 0.06 2.77
CA ALA A 146 -2.52 0.65 1.55
C ALA A 146 -1.49 0.61 0.40
N VAL A 147 -0.23 0.93 0.68
CA VAL A 147 0.87 0.85 -0.31
C VAL A 147 1.04 -0.59 -0.81
N ILE A 148 1.03 -1.58 0.08
CA ILE A 148 1.16 -3.00 -0.30
C ILE A 148 0.00 -3.45 -1.20
N ILE A 149 -1.24 -3.11 -0.83
CA ILE A 149 -2.43 -3.44 -1.61
C ILE A 149 -2.35 -2.77 -2.98
N ARG A 150 -2.07 -1.47 -3.02
CA ARG A 150 -1.93 -0.70 -4.27
C ARG A 150 -0.85 -1.29 -5.17
N LYS A 151 0.31 -1.66 -4.61
CA LYS A 151 1.42 -2.31 -5.33
C LYS A 151 0.97 -3.62 -5.97
N ARG A 152 0.32 -4.50 -5.22
CA ARG A 152 -0.15 -5.81 -5.72
C ARG A 152 -1.18 -5.66 -6.82
N VAL A 153 -2.13 -4.74 -6.66
CA VAL A 153 -3.16 -4.47 -7.69
C VAL A 153 -2.50 -3.97 -8.98
N LYS A 154 -1.61 -2.97 -8.90
CA LYS A 154 -0.88 -2.47 -10.06
C LYS A 154 -0.06 -3.56 -10.74
N GLN A 155 0.67 -4.37 -9.97
CA GLN A 155 1.44 -5.49 -10.48
C GLN A 155 0.56 -6.50 -11.23
N PHE A 156 -0.61 -6.83 -10.67
CA PHE A 156 -1.54 -7.77 -11.30
C PHE A 156 -2.09 -7.25 -12.63
N ILE A 157 -2.45 -5.97 -12.70
CA ILE A 157 -2.94 -5.33 -13.94
C ILE A 157 -1.86 -5.40 -15.03
N VAL A 158 -0.63 -4.99 -14.71
CA VAL A 158 0.49 -5.00 -15.66
C VAL A 158 0.84 -6.42 -16.10
N TYR A 159 0.87 -7.37 -15.16
CA TYR A 159 1.11 -8.79 -15.49
C TYR A 159 0.09 -9.32 -16.51
N ARG A 160 -1.20 -9.03 -16.31
CA ARG A 160 -2.27 -9.46 -17.23
C ARG A 160 -2.15 -8.80 -18.61
N ALA A 161 -1.79 -7.52 -18.67
CA ALA A 161 -1.55 -6.81 -19.93
C ALA A 161 -0.36 -7.42 -20.71
N ASN A 162 0.77 -7.65 -20.02
CA ASN A 162 1.97 -8.25 -20.64
C ASN A 162 1.70 -9.67 -21.16
N LYS A 163 0.93 -10.49 -20.44
CA LYS A 163 0.57 -11.84 -20.90
C LYS A 163 -0.24 -11.81 -22.21
N ARG A 164 -1.14 -10.84 -22.37
CA ARG A 164 -1.89 -10.62 -23.62
C ARG A 164 -0.98 -10.17 -24.76
N LEU A 165 -0.05 -9.25 -24.48
CA LEU A 165 0.92 -8.77 -25.46
C LEU A 165 1.82 -9.90 -25.97
N LEU A 166 2.35 -10.74 -25.07
CA LEU A 166 3.18 -11.89 -25.44
C LEU A 166 2.43 -12.89 -26.33
N ALA A 167 1.16 -13.18 -26.03
CA ALA A 167 0.33 -14.04 -26.87
C ALA A 167 0.13 -13.43 -28.28
N CYS A 168 -0.10 -12.12 -28.38
CA CYS A 168 -0.21 -11.43 -29.66
C CYS A 168 1.08 -11.54 -30.49
N ILE A 169 2.24 -11.32 -29.86
CA ILE A 169 3.56 -11.44 -30.52
C ILE A 169 3.77 -12.88 -31.04
N GLN A 170 3.41 -13.90 -30.27
CA GLN A 170 3.52 -15.30 -30.69
C GLN A 170 2.64 -15.60 -31.92
N ILE A 171 1.39 -15.13 -31.92
CA ILE A 171 0.47 -15.29 -33.05
C ILE A 171 1.02 -14.58 -34.29
N GLN A 172 1.46 -13.33 -34.14
CA GLN A 172 2.05 -12.54 -35.23
C GLN A 172 3.29 -13.22 -35.82
N ALA A 173 4.18 -13.75 -34.98
CA ALA A 173 5.36 -14.48 -35.44
C ALA A 173 4.99 -15.75 -36.22
N GLY A 174 4.00 -16.51 -35.75
CA GLY A 174 3.47 -17.68 -36.45
C GLY A 174 2.86 -17.33 -37.83
N ALA A 175 2.03 -16.28 -37.87
CA ALA A 175 1.42 -15.81 -39.12
C ALA A 175 2.47 -15.34 -40.14
N ARG A 176 3.47 -14.56 -39.70
CA ARG A 176 4.59 -14.12 -40.56
C ARG A 176 5.38 -15.30 -41.12
N ARG A 177 5.65 -16.32 -40.29
CA ARG A 177 6.32 -17.55 -40.74
C ARG A 177 5.51 -18.28 -41.83
N LEU A 178 4.20 -18.44 -41.63
CA LEU A 178 3.32 -19.09 -42.59
C LEU A 178 3.24 -18.32 -43.91
N LEU A 179 3.20 -16.98 -43.86
CA LEU A 179 3.24 -16.15 -45.05
C LEU A 179 4.50 -16.38 -45.88
N VAL A 180 5.68 -16.37 -45.26
CA VAL A 180 6.97 -16.64 -45.95
C VAL A 180 6.98 -18.03 -46.58
N ILE A 181 6.53 -19.06 -45.87
CA ILE A 181 6.44 -20.43 -46.40
C ILE A 181 5.49 -20.49 -47.61
N SER A 182 4.33 -19.83 -47.53
CA SER A 182 3.37 -19.80 -48.63
C SER A 182 3.92 -19.09 -49.88
N LEU A 183 4.68 -18.00 -49.69
CA LEU A 183 5.33 -17.27 -50.77
C LEU A 183 6.45 -18.09 -51.42
N TYR A 184 7.27 -18.76 -50.62
CA TYR A 184 8.32 -19.66 -51.12
C TYR A 184 7.74 -20.80 -51.95
N LYS A 185 6.69 -21.48 -51.45
CA LYS A 185 5.99 -22.55 -52.19
C LYS A 185 5.39 -22.05 -53.51
N LYS A 186 4.86 -20.83 -53.55
CA LYS A 186 4.36 -20.20 -54.79
C LYS A 186 5.51 -19.90 -55.78
N MET A 187 6.68 -19.48 -55.30
CA MET A 187 7.85 -19.26 -56.16
C MET A 187 8.39 -20.57 -56.73
N THR A 188 8.50 -21.63 -55.92
CA THR A 188 8.99 -22.93 -56.39
C THR A 188 8.05 -23.59 -57.38
N THR A 189 6.74 -23.53 -57.16
CA THR A 189 5.74 -24.04 -58.13
C THR A 189 5.74 -23.27 -59.44
N LYS A 190 5.92 -21.94 -59.40
CA LYS A 190 6.12 -21.15 -60.62
C LYS A 190 7.39 -21.55 -61.36
N LEU A 191 8.51 -21.70 -60.66
CA LEU A 191 9.77 -22.16 -61.27
C LEU A 191 9.62 -23.56 -61.89
N SER A 192 9.04 -24.54 -61.18
CA SER A 192 8.84 -25.88 -61.71
C SER A 192 7.96 -25.90 -62.95
N ASN A 193 6.92 -25.05 -63.00
CA ASN A 193 6.07 -24.89 -64.18
C ASN A 193 6.81 -24.24 -65.36
N VAL A 194 7.75 -23.31 -65.11
CA VAL A 194 8.62 -22.76 -66.16
C VAL A 194 9.56 -23.84 -66.70
N TYR A 195 10.18 -24.63 -65.83
CA TYR A 195 11.04 -25.74 -66.26
C TYR A 195 10.29 -26.85 -67.01
N SER A 196 9.01 -27.12 -66.71
CA SER A 196 8.21 -28.11 -67.43
C SER A 196 7.58 -27.59 -68.73
N SER A 197 7.46 -26.27 -68.90
CA SER A 197 6.93 -25.62 -70.11
C SER A 197 8.01 -25.17 -71.10
N SER A 198 9.28 -25.13 -70.68
CA SER A 198 10.41 -24.98 -71.61
C SER A 198 10.72 -26.30 -72.33
N PRO A 199 10.76 -26.36 -73.67
CA PRO A 199 11.18 -27.56 -74.39
C PRO A 199 12.64 -27.93 -74.05
N PRO A 200 13.09 -29.17 -74.27
CA PRO A 200 14.40 -29.67 -73.84
C PRO A 200 15.55 -29.05 -74.65
N MET A 201 15.80 -27.75 -74.47
CA MET A 201 16.94 -27.02 -75.04
C MET A 201 18.21 -27.17 -74.19
N VAL A 202 18.10 -27.74 -72.98
CA VAL A 202 19.24 -28.03 -72.11
C VAL A 202 20.02 -29.25 -72.62
N TYR A 203 19.34 -30.26 -73.18
CA TYR A 203 20.01 -31.42 -73.77
C TYR A 203 20.73 -31.10 -75.10
N GLN A 204 20.27 -30.10 -75.86
CA GLN A 204 20.94 -29.69 -77.09
C GLN A 204 22.21 -28.87 -76.84
N PHE A 205 22.23 -28.04 -75.79
CA PHE A 205 23.44 -27.28 -75.44
C PHE A 205 24.53 -28.18 -74.83
N ASP A 206 24.17 -29.15 -73.98
CA ASP A 206 25.13 -30.12 -73.43
C ASP A 206 25.67 -31.06 -74.51
N GLN A 207 24.87 -31.46 -75.49
CA GLN A 207 25.35 -32.24 -76.65
C GLN A 207 26.27 -31.45 -77.57
N GLN A 208 26.00 -30.15 -77.80
CA GLN A 208 26.88 -29.29 -78.59
C GLN A 208 28.19 -28.97 -77.87
N LEU A 209 28.16 -28.75 -76.55
CA LEU A 209 29.38 -28.55 -75.75
C LEU A 209 30.22 -29.84 -75.69
N ALA A 210 29.60 -31.02 -75.56
CA ALA A 210 30.30 -32.30 -75.61
C ALA A 210 30.90 -32.61 -76.99
N SER A 211 30.24 -32.22 -78.10
CA SER A 211 30.80 -32.36 -79.45
C SER A 211 31.95 -31.38 -79.71
N ILE A 212 31.82 -30.14 -79.23
CA ILE A 212 32.88 -29.12 -79.34
C ILE A 212 34.10 -29.52 -78.48
N PHE A 213 33.90 -30.08 -77.29
CA PHE A 213 34.99 -30.60 -76.46
C PHE A 213 35.69 -31.82 -77.10
N ARG A 214 34.96 -32.73 -77.77
CA ARG A 214 35.58 -33.83 -78.52
C ARG A 214 36.39 -33.35 -79.73
N VAL A 215 35.96 -32.29 -80.40
CA VAL A 215 36.69 -31.70 -81.54
C VAL A 215 37.90 -30.88 -81.08
N LEU A 216 37.80 -30.21 -79.93
CA LEU A 216 38.90 -29.40 -79.37
C LEU A 216 39.94 -30.21 -78.57
N PHE A 217 39.55 -31.36 -78.00
CA PHE A 217 40.41 -32.14 -77.08
C PHE A 217 40.49 -33.64 -77.42
N GLY A 218 40.02 -34.08 -78.59
CA GLY A 218 40.12 -35.47 -79.06
C GLY A 218 41.35 -35.75 -79.94
N GLU A 219 42.27 -36.56 -79.39
CA GLU A 219 43.21 -37.47 -80.08
C GLU A 219 44.08 -36.89 -81.20
N GLY A 220 45.16 -36.19 -80.80
CA GLY A 220 46.40 -36.15 -81.57
C GLY A 220 47.43 -37.08 -80.94
N ARG A 221 47.55 -38.30 -81.51
CA ARG A 221 48.68 -39.26 -81.49
C ARG A 221 49.45 -39.49 -80.18
#